data_AF-A0A2I0BAC3-F1
#
_entry.id   AF-A0A2I0BAC3-F1
#
_cell.length_a   1.000
_cell.length_b   1.000
_cell.length_c   1.000
_cell.angle_alpha   90.00
_cell.angle_beta   90.00
_cell.angle_gamma   90.00
#
_symmetry.space_group_name_H-M   'P 1'
#
loop_
_entity.id
_entity.type
_entity.pdbx_description
1 polymer ?
#
loop_
_entity_poly.entity_id
_entity_poly.type
_entity_poly.pdbx_seq_one_letter_code
_entity_poly.pdbx_strand_id
1 'polypeptide(L)'
;MTVGLQNAGPFYEWVGAGLTSVKISGLKNGTIDLSSNKWEYKIGLEGEHNRIYSEDGSKNVNWISTSEPPKNQPLTWYQVVLESPKGIDPVGLDMIYMGKGQAWLNGKAIGRYWPRTSSTNSNCSATCNYRGKFFPDKCRTGCGGPTQRWYHVPLSWFKPSKNLLVIFEEKGGDPMKITFSRRRITSICGFVSEDYPSIDLDNWQNAIGSNGGGRASLHLVCHGNASISSIKFASYGNPSGACGSYQRGTCHHLSSTAVIETACLNKRECSITLSEDWFPTKDFCPGITKSLAVDAVCS
;
A
#
# COMPACT_ATOMS: atom_id res chain seq x y z
N MET A 1 14.84 17.24 -11.96
CA MET A 1 14.34 15.86 -12.19
C MET A 1 12.82 15.86 -12.09
N THR A 2 12.12 15.23 -13.03
CA THR A 2 10.65 15.09 -12.99
C THR A 2 10.24 13.86 -12.19
N VAL A 3 9.16 13.96 -11.43
CA VAL A 3 8.61 12.85 -10.63
C VAL A 3 7.18 12.58 -11.11
N GLY A 4 7.10 12.12 -12.36
CA GLY A 4 5.88 12.20 -13.15
C GLY A 4 5.73 13.56 -13.83
N LEU A 5 4.85 13.61 -14.82
CA LEU A 5 4.37 14.83 -15.46
C LEU A 5 2.91 15.03 -15.04
N GLN A 6 2.41 16.26 -15.18
CA GLN A 6 1.02 16.55 -14.87
C GLN A 6 0.08 15.75 -15.79
N ASN A 7 -0.98 15.20 -15.21
CA ASN A 7 -1.91 14.28 -15.89
C ASN A 7 -3.39 14.68 -15.73
N ALA A 8 -3.68 15.85 -15.15
CA ALA A 8 -5.03 16.38 -14.98
C ALA A 8 -5.02 17.92 -14.82
N GLY A 9 -6.14 18.56 -15.17
CA GLY A 9 -6.35 20.02 -15.11
C GLY A 9 -6.46 20.68 -16.50
N PRO A 10 -6.99 21.90 -16.62
CA PRO A 10 -6.95 22.62 -17.89
C PRO A 10 -5.50 22.89 -18.34
N PHE A 11 -5.21 22.69 -19.63
CA PHE A 11 -3.92 23.04 -20.25
C PHE A 11 -2.69 22.40 -19.60
N TYR A 12 -2.81 21.22 -18.96
CA TYR A 12 -1.71 20.58 -18.23
C TYR A 12 -0.53 20.21 -19.15
N GLU A 13 -0.77 20.07 -20.45
CA GLU A 13 0.25 19.79 -21.48
C GLU A 13 1.21 20.96 -21.69
N TRP A 14 0.83 22.18 -21.31
CA TRP A 14 1.65 23.39 -21.42
C TRP A 14 2.46 23.69 -20.16
N VAL A 15 2.30 22.90 -19.11
CA VAL A 15 3.05 23.05 -17.87
C VAL A 15 4.44 22.45 -18.04
N GLY A 16 5.42 23.32 -18.30
CA GLY A 16 6.82 22.95 -18.44
C GLY A 16 7.46 22.46 -17.13
N ALA A 17 8.59 21.76 -17.25
CA ALA A 17 9.41 21.34 -16.13
C ALA A 17 10.89 21.68 -16.37
N GLY A 18 11.61 22.03 -15.31
CA GLY A 18 13.03 22.38 -15.38
C GLY A 18 13.31 23.79 -14.87
N LEU A 19 14.55 24.24 -15.07
CA LEU A 19 15.00 25.57 -14.68
C LEU A 19 14.70 26.56 -15.80
N THR A 20 13.97 27.63 -15.49
CA THR A 20 13.62 28.71 -16.45
C THR A 20 14.27 30.05 -16.11
N SER A 21 14.73 30.22 -14.87
CA SER A 21 15.40 31.44 -14.39
C SER A 21 16.47 31.06 -13.38
N VAL A 22 17.67 31.64 -13.50
CA VAL A 22 18.79 31.44 -12.57
C VAL A 22 19.41 32.79 -12.24
N LYS A 23 19.35 33.20 -10.97
CA LYS A 23 19.87 34.49 -10.49
C LYS A 23 20.78 34.28 -9.28
N ILE A 24 21.87 35.04 -9.22
CA ILE A 24 22.81 35.04 -8.08
C ILE A 24 22.78 36.44 -7.45
N SER A 25 22.36 36.53 -6.20
CA SER A 25 22.32 37.75 -5.41
C SER A 25 23.46 37.80 -4.37
N GLY A 26 23.67 38.96 -3.75
CA GLY A 26 24.69 39.15 -2.70
C GLY A 26 26.11 39.40 -3.22
N LEU A 27 26.27 39.64 -4.52
CA LEU A 27 27.54 40.08 -5.09
C LEU A 27 27.71 41.59 -4.90
N LYS A 28 28.96 42.06 -4.87
CA LYS A 28 29.28 43.49 -4.72
C LYS A 28 28.58 44.38 -5.77
N ASN A 29 28.37 43.84 -6.97
CA ASN A 29 27.71 44.55 -8.08
C ASN A 29 26.19 44.28 -8.16
N GLY A 30 25.57 43.77 -7.09
CA GLY A 30 24.13 43.47 -7.04
C GLY A 30 23.78 42.05 -7.45
N THR A 31 22.63 41.88 -8.11
CA THR A 31 22.15 40.58 -8.58
C THR A 31 22.54 40.35 -10.04
N ILE A 32 23.15 39.20 -10.32
CA ILE A 32 23.46 38.77 -11.70
C ILE A 32 22.39 37.79 -12.15
N ASP A 33 21.82 38.05 -13.32
CA ASP A 33 20.91 37.12 -14.00
C ASP A 33 21.72 36.26 -15.00
N LEU A 34 21.67 34.94 -14.82
CA LEU A 34 22.37 33.97 -15.67
C LEU A 34 21.42 33.27 -16.66
N SER A 35 20.15 33.67 -16.71
CA SER A 35 19.13 32.94 -17.47
C SER A 35 19.38 32.95 -18.99
N SER A 36 20.04 33.99 -19.51
CA SER A 36 20.39 34.14 -20.93
C SER A 36 21.84 33.74 -21.25
N ASN A 37 22.60 33.25 -20.27
CA ASN A 37 23.98 32.79 -20.49
C ASN A 37 24.00 31.52 -21.35
N LYS A 38 25.19 31.14 -21.84
CA LYS A 38 25.39 29.85 -22.50
C LYS A 38 25.26 28.72 -21.48
N TRP A 39 24.30 27.82 -21.70
CA TRP A 39 24.07 26.63 -20.89
C TRP A 39 24.39 25.35 -21.67
N GLU A 40 24.96 24.36 -20.98
CA GLU A 40 25.18 23.02 -21.52
C GLU A 40 24.20 22.04 -20.87
N TYR A 41 23.67 21.11 -21.66
CA TYR A 41 22.65 20.16 -21.23
C TYR A 41 23.14 18.74 -21.42
N LYS A 42 23.03 17.93 -20.36
CA LYS A 42 23.21 16.48 -20.40
C LYS A 42 21.89 15.81 -20.04
N ILE A 43 21.35 15.03 -20.97
CA ILE A 43 20.10 14.30 -20.77
C ILE A 43 20.40 13.00 -20.02
N GLY A 44 19.72 12.80 -18.90
CA GLY A 44 19.84 11.57 -18.09
C GLY A 44 21.18 11.43 -17.38
N LEU A 45 21.40 10.25 -16.81
CA LEU A 45 22.59 9.89 -16.07
C LEU A 45 23.52 9.01 -16.90
N GLU A 46 24.82 9.07 -16.62
CA GLU A 46 25.82 8.24 -17.29
C GLU A 46 25.52 6.73 -17.15
N GLY A 47 25.07 6.30 -15.96
CA GLY A 47 24.67 4.92 -15.73
C GLY A 47 23.43 4.50 -16.53
N GLU A 48 22.52 5.43 -16.81
CA GLU A 48 21.36 5.17 -17.67
C GLU A 48 21.77 5.02 -19.13
N HIS A 49 22.65 5.92 -19.61
CA HIS A 49 23.19 5.87 -20.97
C HIS A 49 23.88 4.54 -21.25
N ASN A 50 24.71 4.08 -20.31
CA ASN A 50 25.42 2.80 -20.39
C ASN A 50 24.55 1.58 -20.03
N ARG A 51 23.28 1.79 -19.66
CA ARG A 51 22.30 0.76 -19.28
C ARG A 51 22.84 -0.23 -18.23
N ILE A 52 23.54 0.29 -17.21
CA ILE A 52 24.27 -0.54 -16.23
C ILE A 52 23.35 -1.37 -15.32
N TYR A 53 22.03 -1.15 -15.41
CA TYR A 53 20.99 -1.97 -14.81
C TYR A 53 20.70 -3.29 -15.56
N SER A 54 21.33 -3.51 -16.72
CA SER A 54 21.25 -4.75 -17.51
C SER A 54 22.52 -5.60 -17.35
N GLU A 55 22.43 -6.91 -17.61
CA GLU A 55 23.58 -7.82 -17.49
C GLU A 55 24.75 -7.44 -18.40
N ASP A 56 24.46 -6.99 -19.63
CA ASP A 56 25.49 -6.58 -20.57
C ASP A 56 25.99 -5.16 -20.27
N GLY A 57 25.10 -4.23 -19.95
CA GLY A 57 25.48 -2.86 -19.60
C GLY A 57 26.29 -2.77 -18.31
N SER A 58 26.05 -3.66 -17.34
CA SER A 58 26.83 -3.70 -16.08
C SER A 58 28.33 -3.96 -16.32
N LYS A 59 28.70 -4.60 -17.43
CA LYS A 59 30.10 -4.86 -17.81
C LYS A 59 30.81 -3.63 -18.38
N ASN A 60 30.07 -2.58 -18.74
CA ASN A 60 30.64 -1.36 -19.33
C ASN A 60 31.28 -0.42 -18.28
N VAL A 61 31.16 -0.76 -16.99
CA VAL A 61 31.70 0.06 -15.89
C VAL A 61 32.47 -0.82 -14.91
N ASN A 62 33.44 -0.21 -14.23
CA ASN A 62 34.23 -0.88 -13.20
C ASN A 62 33.53 -0.74 -11.84
N TRP A 63 32.81 -1.79 -11.45
CA TRP A 63 32.20 -1.87 -10.13
C TRP A 63 33.24 -2.14 -9.05
N ILE A 64 33.12 -1.44 -7.92
CA ILE A 64 33.96 -1.67 -6.75
C ILE A 64 33.24 -2.66 -5.84
N SER A 65 33.77 -3.88 -5.74
CA SER A 65 33.27 -4.86 -4.77
C SER A 65 33.71 -4.47 -3.36
N THR A 66 32.76 -4.29 -2.45
CA THR A 66 33.02 -3.90 -1.06
C THR A 66 31.97 -4.49 -0.12
N SER A 67 32.39 -4.82 1.10
CA SER A 67 31.48 -5.17 2.21
C SER A 67 30.86 -3.92 2.86
N GLU A 68 31.49 -2.76 2.70
CA GLU A 68 31.06 -1.48 3.24
C GLU A 68 30.82 -0.49 2.08
N PRO A 69 29.67 -0.59 1.41
CA PRO A 69 29.31 0.36 0.35
C PRO A 69 29.17 1.78 0.93
N PRO A 70 29.49 2.82 0.14
CA PRO A 70 29.33 4.20 0.58
C PRO A 70 27.88 4.46 0.97
N LYS A 71 27.70 5.16 2.09
CA LYS A 71 26.39 5.51 2.66
C LYS A 71 26.15 7.00 2.53
N ASN A 72 24.90 7.39 2.39
CA ASN A 72 24.49 8.80 2.30
C ASN A 72 25.22 9.58 1.19
N GLN A 73 25.68 8.88 0.14
CA GLN A 73 26.34 9.48 -1.00
C GLN A 73 25.34 9.68 -2.14
N PRO A 74 25.13 10.91 -2.62
CA PRO A 74 24.24 11.18 -3.74
C PRO A 74 24.82 10.64 -5.05
N LEU A 75 23.93 10.37 -6.01
CA LEU A 75 24.25 9.88 -7.35
C LEU A 75 25.08 8.59 -7.38
N THR A 76 24.76 7.65 -6.48
CA THR A 76 25.49 6.39 -6.34
C THR A 76 24.71 5.24 -6.97
N TRP A 77 25.41 4.35 -7.67
CA TRP A 77 24.84 3.09 -8.15
C TRP A 77 25.32 1.94 -7.28
N TYR A 78 24.40 1.06 -6.92
CA TYR A 78 24.68 -0.18 -6.20
C TYR A 78 24.19 -1.36 -7.04
N GLN A 79 24.89 -2.49 -6.96
CA GLN A 79 24.43 -3.74 -7.52
C GLN A 79 24.67 -4.90 -6.56
N VAL A 80 23.84 -5.93 -6.67
CA VAL A 80 24.01 -7.19 -5.96
C VAL A 80 23.41 -8.34 -6.77
N VAL A 81 24.02 -9.52 -6.68
CA VAL A 81 23.48 -10.75 -7.28
C VAL A 81 22.79 -11.56 -6.19
N LEU A 82 21.57 -12.00 -6.45
CA LEU A 82 20.66 -12.59 -5.48
C LEU A 82 20.07 -13.92 -5.96
N GLU A 83 19.72 -14.78 -5.02
CA GLU A 83 18.92 -15.98 -5.29
C GLU A 83 17.42 -15.65 -5.34
N SER A 84 16.64 -16.49 -6.02
CA SER A 84 15.18 -16.33 -6.06
C SER A 84 14.58 -16.49 -4.65
N PRO A 85 13.58 -15.67 -4.28
CA PRO A 85 12.83 -15.92 -3.05
C PRO A 85 12.13 -17.28 -3.09
N LYS A 86 12.08 -17.96 -1.94
CA LYS A 86 11.34 -19.22 -1.77
C LYS A 86 9.85 -18.94 -1.55
N GLY A 87 9.00 -19.78 -2.14
CA GLY A 87 7.55 -19.73 -1.98
C GLY A 87 6.85 -18.88 -3.03
N ILE A 88 5.54 -18.69 -2.85
CA ILE A 88 4.65 -18.00 -3.80
C ILE A 88 4.14 -16.65 -3.28
N ASP A 89 4.59 -16.24 -2.09
CA ASP A 89 4.16 -14.99 -1.46
C ASP A 89 4.69 -13.78 -2.26
N PRO A 90 3.86 -12.76 -2.54
CA PRO A 90 4.32 -11.54 -3.17
C PRO A 90 5.47 -10.90 -2.37
N VAL A 91 6.47 -10.38 -3.07
CA VAL A 91 7.64 -9.76 -2.45
C VAL A 91 7.74 -8.28 -2.80
N GLY A 92 8.36 -7.52 -1.91
CA GLY A 92 8.72 -6.13 -2.16
C GLY A 92 10.03 -5.75 -1.50
N LEU A 93 10.74 -4.79 -2.08
CA LEU A 93 11.92 -4.18 -1.49
C LEU A 93 11.50 -3.23 -0.37
N ASP A 94 12.02 -3.44 0.83
CA ASP A 94 11.95 -2.47 1.92
C ASP A 94 13.06 -1.44 1.75
N MET A 95 12.66 -0.24 1.35
CA MET A 95 13.57 0.85 1.02
C MET A 95 13.60 1.94 2.09
N ILE A 96 13.08 1.69 3.31
CA ILE A 96 12.89 2.74 4.34
C ILE A 96 14.18 3.51 4.70
N TYR A 97 15.35 2.88 4.55
CA TYR A 97 16.65 3.48 4.84
C TYR A 97 17.34 4.07 3.60
N MET A 98 16.65 4.12 2.46
CA MET A 98 17.12 4.73 1.22
C MET A 98 16.53 6.12 1.03
N GLY A 99 17.13 6.92 0.16
CA GLY A 99 16.76 8.32 -0.05
C GLY A 99 15.70 8.48 -1.14
N LYS A 100 16.15 8.55 -2.38
CA LYS A 100 15.29 8.68 -3.57
C LYS A 100 16.02 8.04 -4.73
N GLY A 101 15.32 7.32 -5.59
CA GLY A 101 16.01 6.68 -6.70
C GLY A 101 15.15 5.77 -7.53
N GLN A 102 15.83 4.84 -8.21
CA GLN A 102 15.20 3.82 -9.04
C GLN A 102 15.85 2.46 -8.80
N ALA A 103 15.08 1.40 -8.97
CA ALA A 103 15.55 0.03 -8.82
C ALA A 103 15.16 -0.81 -10.04
N TRP A 104 16.01 -1.79 -10.35
CA TRP A 104 15.84 -2.73 -11.46
C TRP A 104 16.17 -4.15 -11.02
N LEU A 105 15.39 -5.11 -11.46
CA LEU A 105 15.69 -6.54 -11.33
C LEU A 105 15.85 -7.14 -12.73
N ASN A 106 17.01 -7.73 -13.02
CA ASN A 106 17.31 -8.35 -14.31
C ASN A 106 17.01 -7.42 -15.51
N GLY A 107 17.39 -6.15 -15.40
CA GLY A 107 17.11 -5.11 -16.42
C GLY A 107 15.67 -4.56 -16.43
N LYS A 108 14.74 -5.15 -15.68
CA LYS A 108 13.35 -4.67 -15.59
C LYS A 108 13.20 -3.64 -14.47
N ALA A 109 12.67 -2.47 -14.80
CA ALA A 109 12.48 -1.41 -13.82
C ALA A 109 11.38 -1.77 -12.82
N ILE A 110 11.75 -1.89 -11.54
CA ILE A 110 10.81 -2.02 -10.42
C ILE A 110 10.02 -0.72 -10.26
N GLY A 111 10.70 0.42 -10.46
CA GLY A 111 10.11 1.74 -10.40
C GLY A 111 10.96 2.72 -9.60
N ARG A 112 10.38 3.89 -9.34
CA ARG A 112 11.00 4.90 -8.48
C ARG A 112 10.71 4.58 -7.03
N TYR A 113 11.71 4.72 -6.17
CA TYR A 113 11.51 4.73 -4.73
C TYR A 113 11.72 6.11 -4.15
N TRP A 114 10.87 6.47 -3.19
CA TRP A 114 11.00 7.69 -2.42
C TRP A 114 10.20 7.56 -1.10
N PRO A 115 10.75 6.89 -0.07
CA PRO A 115 10.08 6.66 1.22
C PRO A 115 10.00 7.93 2.08
N ARG A 116 9.40 9.00 1.55
CA ARG A 116 9.22 10.26 2.29
C ARG A 116 8.28 10.05 3.45
N THR A 117 8.60 10.60 4.61
CA THR A 117 7.64 10.71 5.71
C THR A 117 6.47 11.61 5.30
N SER A 118 5.26 11.09 5.47
CA SER A 118 4.03 11.86 5.27
C SER A 118 3.80 12.81 6.45
N SER A 119 3.04 13.89 6.23
CA SER A 119 2.68 14.81 7.31
C SER A 119 1.78 14.11 8.33
N THR A 120 1.99 14.37 9.61
CA THR A 120 1.09 13.95 10.71
C THR A 120 -0.29 14.58 10.58
N ASN A 121 -0.39 15.74 9.92
CA ASN A 121 -1.61 16.53 9.79
C ASN A 121 -2.41 16.20 8.51
N SER A 122 -2.19 15.04 7.88
CA SER A 122 -2.82 14.69 6.59
C SER A 122 -4.26 14.17 6.72
N ASN A 123 -4.98 14.59 7.78
CA ASN A 123 -6.35 14.16 8.13
C ASN A 123 -6.53 12.63 8.21
N CYS A 124 -5.55 11.89 8.75
CA CYS A 124 -5.80 10.48 9.06
C CYS A 124 -6.80 10.39 10.21
N SER A 125 -7.93 9.75 9.94
CA SER A 125 -8.91 9.49 10.98
C SER A 125 -8.54 8.22 11.74
N ALA A 126 -8.65 8.27 13.08
CA ALA A 126 -8.50 7.08 13.91
C ALA A 126 -9.64 6.06 13.67
N THR A 127 -10.77 6.52 13.13
CA THR A 127 -11.93 5.68 12.81
C THR A 127 -12.44 6.01 11.40
N CYS A 128 -12.88 4.99 10.67
CA CYS A 128 -13.49 5.15 9.36
C CYS A 128 -14.82 4.40 9.38
N ASN A 129 -15.90 5.08 8.98
CA ASN A 129 -17.22 4.46 8.82
C ASN A 129 -17.62 4.54 7.34
N TYR A 130 -18.10 3.42 6.81
CA TYR A 130 -18.60 3.36 5.44
C TYR A 130 -19.82 4.28 5.25
N ARG A 131 -20.63 4.50 6.28
CA ARG A 131 -21.82 5.35 6.25
C ARG A 131 -21.50 6.83 6.06
N GLY A 132 -22.43 7.54 5.45
CA GLY A 132 -22.33 8.98 5.21
C GLY A 132 -21.44 9.32 4.01
N LYS A 133 -21.51 10.58 3.57
CA LYS A 133 -20.83 11.07 2.36
C LYS A 133 -19.34 10.70 2.36
N PHE A 134 -18.86 10.17 1.24
CA PHE A 134 -17.45 9.85 1.05
C PHE A 134 -16.68 11.09 0.57
N PHE A 135 -15.47 11.26 1.12
CA PHE A 135 -14.46 12.17 0.61
C PHE A 135 -13.12 11.42 0.57
N PRO A 136 -12.20 11.73 -0.36
CA PRO A 136 -10.92 11.03 -0.48
C PRO A 136 -10.02 11.04 0.76
N ASP A 137 -10.29 11.91 1.73
CA ASP A 137 -9.58 12.00 3.01
C ASP A 137 -10.29 11.32 4.18
N LYS A 138 -11.54 10.86 4.00
CA LYS A 138 -12.39 10.29 5.07
C LYS A 138 -11.73 9.12 5.83
N CYS A 139 -10.99 8.28 5.12
CA CYS A 139 -10.45 7.03 5.64
C CYS A 139 -8.94 6.87 5.37
N ARG A 140 -8.20 7.99 5.39
CA ARG A 140 -6.74 7.96 5.21
C ARG A 140 -6.04 7.29 6.37
N THR A 141 -5.01 6.52 6.06
CA THR A 141 -4.15 5.84 7.03
C THR A 141 -2.68 6.11 6.73
N GLY A 142 -1.80 5.88 7.71
CA GLY A 142 -0.34 5.95 7.51
C GLY A 142 0.29 7.34 7.67
N CYS A 143 -0.42 8.31 8.26
CA CYS A 143 0.12 9.63 8.60
C CYS A 143 1.34 9.52 9.51
N GLY A 144 2.34 10.37 9.29
CA GLY A 144 3.62 10.33 10.02
C GLY A 144 4.52 9.15 9.63
N GLY A 145 4.03 8.20 8.83
CA GLY A 145 4.79 7.09 8.28
C GLY A 145 5.34 7.38 6.88
N PRO A 146 6.18 6.49 6.33
CA PRO A 146 6.66 6.59 4.95
C PRO A 146 5.50 6.47 3.96
N THR A 147 5.40 7.43 3.04
CA THR A 147 4.43 7.47 1.92
C THR A 147 4.40 6.18 1.12
N GLN A 148 5.58 5.57 0.90
CA GLN A 148 5.70 4.21 0.42
C GLN A 148 7.01 3.59 0.92
N ARG A 149 6.91 2.52 1.70
CA ARG A 149 8.05 1.77 2.24
C ARG A 149 8.46 0.59 1.35
N TRP A 150 7.46 -0.18 0.93
CA TRP A 150 7.66 -1.41 0.16
C TRP A 150 7.39 -1.18 -1.32
N TYR A 151 8.32 -1.65 -2.15
CA TYR A 151 8.25 -1.53 -3.61
C TYR A 151 8.11 -2.91 -4.22
N HIS A 152 6.94 -3.20 -4.79
CA HIS A 152 6.56 -4.52 -5.27
C HIS A 152 7.51 -5.02 -6.36
N VAL A 153 7.95 -6.27 -6.23
CA VAL A 153 8.78 -6.96 -7.23
C VAL A 153 8.03 -8.22 -7.69
N PRO A 154 7.58 -8.27 -8.96
CA PRO A 154 6.87 -9.44 -9.47
C PRO A 154 7.72 -10.71 -9.39
N LEU A 155 7.16 -11.78 -8.84
CA LEU A 155 7.86 -13.07 -8.71
C LEU A 155 8.30 -13.63 -10.08
N SER A 156 7.52 -13.37 -11.14
CA SER A 156 7.83 -13.78 -12.51
C SER A 156 9.05 -13.08 -13.13
N TRP A 157 9.63 -12.09 -12.45
CA TRP A 157 10.85 -11.42 -12.91
C TRP A 157 12.12 -12.09 -12.38
N PHE A 158 12.00 -12.96 -11.38
CA PHE A 158 13.12 -13.73 -10.86
C PHE A 158 13.42 -14.92 -11.78
N LYS A 159 14.70 -15.08 -12.10
CA LYS A 159 15.31 -16.32 -12.59
C LYS A 159 15.54 -17.28 -11.42
N PRO A 160 15.68 -18.60 -11.64
CA PRO A 160 15.93 -19.56 -10.57
C PRO A 160 17.11 -19.21 -9.66
N SER A 161 18.18 -18.64 -10.23
CA SER A 161 19.37 -18.16 -9.53
C SER A 161 19.99 -16.98 -10.27
N LYS A 162 21.00 -16.34 -9.64
CA LYS A 162 21.81 -15.26 -10.23
C LYS A 162 20.97 -14.07 -10.76
N ASN A 163 20.10 -13.54 -9.91
CA ASN A 163 19.31 -12.37 -10.22
C ASN A 163 20.10 -11.10 -9.96
N LEU A 164 20.23 -10.22 -10.95
CA LEU A 164 20.91 -8.95 -10.81
C LEU A 164 19.94 -7.87 -10.32
N LEU A 165 20.14 -7.38 -9.10
CA LEU A 165 19.46 -6.20 -8.57
C LEU A 165 20.37 -4.99 -8.70
N VAL A 166 19.92 -3.94 -9.38
CA VAL A 166 20.63 -2.66 -9.51
C VAL A 166 19.79 -1.54 -8.95
N ILE A 167 20.43 -0.62 -8.23
CA ILE A 167 19.79 0.49 -7.54
C ILE A 167 20.56 1.76 -7.85
N PHE A 168 19.87 2.79 -8.31
CA PHE A 168 20.39 4.14 -8.39
C PHE A 168 19.85 4.95 -7.23
N GLU A 169 20.74 5.52 -6.41
CA GLU A 169 20.43 6.39 -5.27
C GLU A 169 20.81 7.85 -5.58
N GLU A 170 19.81 8.72 -5.64
CA GLU A 170 19.94 10.13 -6.01
C GLU A 170 20.36 11.02 -4.85
N LYS A 171 19.88 10.74 -3.63
CA LYS A 171 20.08 11.63 -2.47
C LYS A 171 21.09 11.08 -1.47
N GLY A 172 21.06 9.79 -1.22
CA GLY A 172 21.86 9.09 -0.23
C GLY A 172 21.00 8.23 0.70
N GLY A 173 21.50 7.06 1.05
CA GLY A 173 20.87 6.11 1.97
C GLY A 173 21.85 5.05 2.47
N ASP A 174 21.34 4.06 3.20
CA ASP A 174 22.12 2.89 3.66
C ASP A 174 21.71 1.62 2.90
N PRO A 175 22.44 1.22 1.85
CA PRO A 175 22.08 0.06 1.03
C PRO A 175 22.19 -1.27 1.79
N MET A 176 22.94 -1.32 2.91
CA MET A 176 23.06 -2.53 3.72
C MET A 176 21.77 -2.88 4.47
N LYS A 177 20.85 -1.92 4.59
CA LYS A 177 19.57 -2.12 5.28
C LYS A 177 18.41 -2.46 4.33
N ILE A 178 18.68 -2.55 3.03
CA ILE A 178 17.69 -2.98 2.05
C ILE A 178 17.41 -4.46 2.28
N THR A 179 16.13 -4.80 2.39
CA THR A 179 15.70 -6.20 2.56
C THR A 179 14.52 -6.52 1.66
N PHE A 180 14.34 -7.79 1.32
CA PHE A 180 13.09 -8.26 0.72
C PHE A 180 12.10 -8.59 1.83
N SER A 181 10.92 -7.97 1.76
CA SER A 181 9.77 -8.30 2.59
C SER A 181 8.81 -9.21 1.82
N ARG A 182 8.28 -10.23 2.49
CA ARG A 182 7.18 -11.07 1.98
C ARG A 182 5.85 -10.54 2.48
N ARG A 183 4.88 -10.39 1.58
CA ARG A 183 3.52 -10.00 1.94
C ARG A 183 2.69 -11.26 2.23
N ARG A 184 2.28 -11.42 3.48
CA ARG A 184 1.34 -12.45 3.92
C ARG A 184 0.13 -11.82 4.59
N ILE A 185 -1.06 -12.30 4.24
CA ILE A 185 -2.31 -11.93 4.90
C ILE A 185 -2.68 -13.09 5.81
N THR A 186 -2.51 -12.91 7.12
CA THR A 186 -2.78 -13.95 8.13
C THR A 186 -4.03 -13.66 8.96
N SER A 187 -4.51 -12.41 8.98
CA SER A 187 -5.75 -12.02 9.63
C SER A 187 -6.69 -11.42 8.59
N ILE A 188 -7.96 -11.79 8.67
CA ILE A 188 -9.06 -11.18 7.93
C ILE A 188 -10.09 -10.68 8.93
N CYS A 189 -10.83 -9.66 8.55
CA CYS A 189 -11.78 -9.02 9.43
C CYS A 189 -12.95 -8.47 8.63
N GLY A 190 -14.06 -8.23 9.31
CA GLY A 190 -15.21 -7.56 8.71
C GLY A 190 -16.01 -6.81 9.76
N PHE A 191 -16.67 -5.76 9.31
CA PHE A 191 -17.60 -4.96 10.09
C PHE A 191 -18.80 -4.62 9.22
N VAL A 192 -19.98 -5.10 9.60
CA VAL A 192 -21.23 -4.83 8.88
C VAL A 192 -22.32 -4.50 9.87
N SER A 193 -23.29 -3.69 9.46
CA SER A 193 -24.41 -3.29 10.31
C SER A 193 -25.74 -3.67 9.69
N GLU A 194 -26.79 -3.79 10.51
CA GLU A 194 -28.13 -4.20 10.07
C GLU A 194 -28.71 -3.30 8.96
N ASP A 195 -28.34 -2.03 8.95
CA ASP A 195 -28.73 -1.00 7.96
C ASP A 195 -27.76 -0.91 6.76
N TYR A 196 -26.83 -1.84 6.61
CA TYR A 196 -25.95 -1.89 5.44
C TYR A 196 -26.80 -2.14 4.17
N PRO A 197 -26.69 -1.29 3.14
CA PRO A 197 -27.48 -1.45 1.93
C PRO A 197 -27.03 -2.68 1.16
N SER A 198 -27.89 -3.67 1.09
CA SER A 198 -27.76 -4.90 0.30
C SER A 198 -28.28 -4.65 -1.13
N ILE A 199 -27.59 -3.78 -1.84
CA ILE A 199 -27.94 -3.46 -3.22
C ILE A 199 -27.17 -4.41 -4.14
N ASP A 200 -27.89 -5.19 -4.94
CA ASP A 200 -27.31 -5.88 -6.09
C ASP A 200 -26.93 -4.83 -7.14
N LEU A 201 -25.65 -4.47 -7.17
CA LEU A 201 -25.10 -3.47 -8.10
C LEU A 201 -25.18 -3.92 -9.56
N ASP A 202 -25.27 -5.23 -9.81
CA ASP A 202 -25.37 -5.78 -11.16
C ASP A 202 -26.80 -5.61 -11.73
N ASN A 203 -27.81 -5.41 -10.87
CA ASN A 203 -29.21 -5.18 -11.25
C ASN A 203 -29.79 -3.88 -10.69
N TRP A 204 -29.08 -2.77 -10.88
CA TRP A 204 -29.46 -1.43 -10.41
C TRP A 204 -30.91 -1.02 -10.75
N GLN A 205 -31.43 -1.45 -11.91
CA GLN A 205 -32.80 -1.14 -12.36
C GLN A 205 -33.88 -1.83 -11.52
N ASN A 206 -33.64 -3.05 -11.03
CA ASN A 206 -34.58 -3.77 -10.16
C ASN A 206 -34.45 -3.33 -8.70
N ALA A 207 -33.25 -2.91 -8.29
CA ALA A 207 -32.97 -2.44 -6.92
C ALA A 207 -33.71 -1.13 -6.56
N ILE A 208 -34.03 -0.29 -7.55
CA ILE A 208 -34.79 0.96 -7.34
C ILE A 208 -36.30 0.71 -7.11
N GLY A 209 -36.83 -0.44 -7.56
CA GLY A 209 -38.26 -0.76 -7.50
C GLY A 209 -38.67 -1.76 -6.41
N SER A 210 -37.73 -2.51 -5.83
CA SER A 210 -38.02 -3.49 -4.79
C SER A 210 -37.92 -2.88 -3.39
N ASN A 211 -39.04 -2.83 -2.66
CA ASN A 211 -39.09 -2.65 -1.19
C ASN A 211 -38.48 -3.84 -0.40
N GLY A 212 -37.61 -4.63 -1.03
CA GLY A 212 -36.98 -5.81 -0.47
C GLY A 212 -35.46 -5.68 -0.53
N GLY A 213 -34.91 -4.73 0.21
CA GLY A 213 -33.47 -4.71 0.47
C GLY A 213 -33.11 -6.03 1.15
N GLY A 214 -32.18 -6.79 0.57
CA GLY A 214 -31.65 -8.01 1.18
C GLY A 214 -31.15 -7.77 2.63
N ARG A 215 -30.94 -8.81 3.39
CA ARG A 215 -30.36 -8.64 4.73
C ARG A 215 -28.86 -8.40 4.62
N ALA A 216 -28.35 -7.45 5.41
CA ALA A 216 -26.93 -7.17 5.50
C ALA A 216 -26.15 -8.45 5.82
N SER A 217 -25.05 -8.70 5.10
CA SER A 217 -24.26 -9.92 5.26
C SER A 217 -22.77 -9.60 5.39
N LEU A 218 -22.12 -10.27 6.32
CA LEU A 218 -20.67 -10.22 6.50
C LEU A 218 -20.04 -11.29 5.62
N HIS A 219 -19.07 -10.92 4.77
CA HIS A 219 -18.32 -11.86 3.96
C HIS A 219 -16.86 -11.90 4.42
N LEU A 220 -16.37 -13.09 4.75
CA LEU A 220 -14.98 -13.33 5.12
C LEU A 220 -14.37 -14.33 4.13
N VAL A 221 -13.21 -13.99 3.57
CA VAL A 221 -12.51 -14.82 2.59
C VAL A 221 -11.01 -14.84 2.89
N CYS A 222 -10.45 -16.03 3.10
CA CYS A 222 -9.02 -16.22 3.22
C CYS A 222 -8.33 -16.19 1.85
N HIS A 223 -7.10 -15.67 1.82
CA HIS A 223 -6.32 -15.57 0.58
C HIS A 223 -5.73 -16.93 0.17
N GLY A 224 -5.68 -17.20 -1.14
CA GLY A 224 -5.13 -18.45 -1.68
C GLY A 224 -5.94 -19.68 -1.24
N ASN A 225 -5.25 -20.71 -0.76
CA ASN A 225 -5.85 -21.96 -0.28
C ASN A 225 -5.95 -22.03 1.26
N ALA A 226 -5.68 -20.93 1.95
CA ALA A 226 -5.79 -20.89 3.40
C ALA A 226 -7.26 -21.00 3.84
N SER A 227 -7.47 -21.55 5.04
CA SER A 227 -8.78 -21.66 5.67
C SER A 227 -8.81 -20.85 6.97
N ILE A 228 -10.01 -20.47 7.40
CA ILE A 228 -10.20 -19.77 8.67
C ILE A 228 -9.90 -20.77 9.80
N SER A 229 -8.78 -20.59 10.47
CA SER A 229 -8.29 -21.52 11.50
C SER A 229 -8.68 -21.13 12.91
N SER A 230 -8.90 -19.85 13.18
CA SER A 230 -9.43 -19.39 14.47
C SER A 230 -10.15 -18.05 14.35
N ILE A 231 -11.08 -17.81 15.29
CA ILE A 231 -11.77 -16.53 15.46
C ILE A 231 -11.16 -15.83 16.66
N LYS A 232 -10.52 -14.68 16.45
CA LYS A 232 -9.92 -13.86 17.52
C LYS A 232 -10.97 -13.05 18.25
N PHE A 233 -11.96 -12.55 17.52
CA PHE A 233 -12.99 -11.69 18.04
C PHE A 233 -14.26 -11.85 17.21
N ALA A 234 -15.41 -11.89 17.89
CA ALA A 234 -16.72 -11.80 17.26
C ALA A 234 -17.67 -11.11 18.23
N SER A 235 -18.37 -10.08 17.77
CA SER A 235 -19.40 -9.41 18.56
C SER A 235 -20.49 -8.86 17.66
N TYR A 236 -21.72 -9.31 17.89
CA TYR A 236 -22.93 -8.76 17.32
C TYR A 236 -23.64 -7.87 18.33
N GLY A 237 -23.82 -6.58 18.02
CA GLY A 237 -24.38 -5.59 18.95
C GLY A 237 -23.86 -4.20 18.64
N ASN A 238 -23.14 -3.55 19.55
CA ASN A 238 -22.48 -2.26 19.29
C ASN A 238 -20.94 -2.31 19.43
N PRO A 239 -20.24 -3.22 18.73
CA PRO A 239 -18.78 -3.26 18.77
C PRO A 239 -18.17 -1.96 18.24
N SER A 240 -16.97 -1.63 18.74
CA SER A 240 -16.19 -0.46 18.33
C SER A 240 -14.77 -0.87 17.94
N GLY A 241 -13.96 0.10 17.48
CA GLY A 241 -12.58 -0.14 17.06
C GLY A 241 -12.42 -0.43 15.57
N ALA A 242 -11.26 -0.97 15.20
CA ALA A 242 -10.90 -1.27 13.82
C ALA A 242 -10.45 -2.72 13.67
N CYS A 243 -10.26 -3.16 12.43
CA CYS A 243 -9.70 -4.47 12.11
C CYS A 243 -8.41 -4.74 12.92
N GLY A 244 -8.37 -5.83 13.69
CA GLY A 244 -7.26 -6.18 14.58
C GLY A 244 -7.30 -5.54 15.98
N SER A 245 -8.25 -4.64 16.24
CA SER A 245 -8.40 -3.92 17.52
C SER A 245 -9.87 -3.71 17.91
N TYR A 246 -10.76 -4.59 17.43
CA TYR A 246 -12.17 -4.52 17.80
C TYR A 246 -12.37 -4.72 19.30
N GLN A 247 -13.33 -3.97 19.84
CA GLN A 247 -13.71 -4.02 21.24
C GLN A 247 -15.19 -4.33 21.35
N ARG A 248 -15.52 -5.16 22.35
CA ARG A 248 -16.91 -5.46 22.70
C ARG A 248 -17.55 -4.20 23.28
N GLY A 249 -18.73 -3.84 22.78
CA GLY A 249 -19.52 -2.74 23.32
C GLY A 249 -20.43 -3.17 24.48
N THR A 250 -21.29 -2.25 24.93
CA THR A 250 -22.25 -2.47 26.02
C THR A 250 -23.36 -3.46 25.64
N CYS A 251 -23.67 -3.55 24.36
CA CYS A 251 -24.64 -4.45 23.75
C CYS A 251 -23.89 -5.55 22.97
N HIS A 252 -24.13 -6.81 23.33
CA HIS A 252 -23.45 -7.96 22.73
C HIS A 252 -24.32 -9.21 22.82
N HIS A 253 -24.49 -9.89 21.70
CA HIS A 253 -25.18 -11.17 21.64
C HIS A 253 -24.29 -12.30 22.16
N LEU A 254 -24.75 -13.07 23.14
CA LEU A 254 -23.95 -14.14 23.77
C LEU A 254 -23.53 -15.24 22.79
N SER A 255 -24.32 -15.50 21.74
CA SER A 255 -23.97 -16.50 20.72
C SER A 255 -22.99 -15.99 19.66
N SER A 256 -22.54 -14.73 19.72
CA SER A 256 -21.74 -14.10 18.65
C SER A 256 -20.55 -14.97 18.22
N THR A 257 -19.74 -15.41 19.17
CA THR A 257 -18.56 -16.23 18.88
C THR A 257 -18.95 -17.61 18.33
N ALA A 258 -19.86 -18.32 19.01
CA ALA A 258 -20.27 -19.67 18.61
C ALA A 258 -20.89 -19.71 17.19
N VAL A 259 -21.67 -18.68 16.84
CA VAL A 259 -22.27 -18.53 15.51
C VAL A 259 -21.20 -18.41 14.44
N ILE A 260 -20.23 -17.50 14.64
CA ILE A 260 -19.16 -17.28 13.67
C ILE A 260 -18.24 -18.50 13.59
N GLU A 261 -17.92 -19.13 14.72
CA GLU A 261 -17.12 -20.35 14.74
C GLU A 261 -17.77 -21.48 13.93
N THR A 262 -19.07 -21.71 14.15
CA THR A 262 -19.84 -22.72 13.42
C THR A 262 -19.94 -22.39 11.93
N ALA A 263 -20.10 -21.10 11.59
CA ALA A 263 -20.23 -20.65 10.21
C ALA A 263 -18.92 -20.76 9.42
N CYS A 264 -17.80 -20.39 10.05
CA CYS A 264 -16.57 -20.00 9.35
C CYS A 264 -15.37 -20.93 9.59
N LEU A 265 -15.26 -21.61 10.74
CA LEU A 265 -14.07 -22.42 11.03
C LEU A 265 -13.87 -23.52 9.98
N ASN A 266 -12.60 -23.75 9.62
CA ASN A 266 -12.16 -24.71 8.61
C ASN A 266 -12.72 -24.48 7.20
N LYS A 267 -13.30 -23.31 6.94
CA LYS A 267 -13.75 -22.91 5.60
C LYS A 267 -12.83 -21.82 5.04
N ARG A 268 -12.66 -21.82 3.73
CA ARG A 268 -11.93 -20.75 3.02
C ARG A 268 -12.73 -19.45 3.00
N GLU A 269 -14.03 -19.56 2.86
CA GLU A 269 -14.97 -18.44 2.84
C GLU A 269 -16.20 -18.76 3.68
N CYS A 270 -16.80 -17.72 4.25
CA CYS A 270 -18.09 -17.79 4.91
C CYS A 270 -18.86 -16.48 4.71
N SER A 271 -20.18 -16.59 4.70
CA SER A 271 -21.08 -15.45 4.68
C SER A 271 -22.08 -15.59 5.82
N ILE A 272 -22.26 -14.52 6.60
CA ILE A 272 -23.16 -14.49 7.76
C ILE A 272 -24.14 -13.36 7.56
N THR A 273 -25.41 -13.73 7.37
CA THR A 273 -26.51 -12.80 7.21
C THR A 273 -27.04 -12.36 8.57
N LEU A 274 -27.11 -11.05 8.80
CA LEU A 274 -27.66 -10.47 10.01
C LEU A 274 -29.18 -10.74 10.07
N SER A 275 -29.56 -11.79 10.79
CA SER A 275 -30.93 -12.29 10.87
C SER A 275 -31.16 -13.09 12.14
N GLU A 276 -32.44 -13.31 12.47
CA GLU A 276 -32.87 -14.10 13.63
C GLU A 276 -32.44 -15.58 13.52
N ASP A 277 -32.24 -16.09 12.31
CA ASP A 277 -31.78 -17.46 12.06
C ASP A 277 -30.37 -17.70 12.60
N TRP A 278 -29.50 -16.69 12.46
CA TRP A 278 -28.11 -16.73 12.93
C TRP A 278 -27.97 -16.19 14.36
N PHE A 279 -28.79 -15.22 14.75
CA PHE A 279 -28.76 -14.59 16.07
C PHE A 279 -30.16 -14.68 16.72
N PRO A 280 -30.47 -15.78 17.40
CA PRO A 280 -31.78 -15.99 18.00
C PRO A 280 -31.97 -15.04 19.16
N THR A 281 -32.92 -14.10 19.02
CA THR A 281 -33.54 -13.19 20.03
C THR A 281 -33.73 -11.83 19.38
N LYS A 282 -34.98 -11.44 19.16
CA LYS A 282 -35.32 -10.24 18.39
C LYS A 282 -34.94 -8.92 19.07
N ASP A 283 -34.89 -8.90 20.40
CA ASP A 283 -34.86 -7.65 21.18
C ASP A 283 -33.70 -7.55 22.18
N PHE A 284 -32.55 -8.15 21.89
CA PHE A 284 -31.43 -8.15 22.84
C PHE A 284 -30.71 -6.81 23.00
N CYS A 285 -31.07 -5.78 22.21
CA CYS A 285 -30.56 -4.41 22.31
C CYS A 285 -31.58 -3.40 21.73
N PRO A 286 -32.62 -3.01 22.49
CA PRO A 286 -33.64 -2.10 21.99
C PRO A 286 -33.05 -0.72 21.68
N GLY A 287 -33.43 -0.14 20.55
CA GLY A 287 -33.03 1.21 20.15
C GLY A 287 -31.60 1.35 19.62
N ILE A 288 -30.86 0.26 19.42
CA ILE A 288 -29.49 0.28 18.88
C ILE A 288 -29.47 -0.42 17.51
N THR A 289 -28.94 0.26 16.48
CA THR A 289 -28.60 -0.36 15.20
C THR A 289 -27.44 -1.33 15.40
N LYS A 290 -27.69 -2.64 15.24
CA LYS A 290 -26.68 -3.64 15.58
C LYS A 290 -25.67 -3.79 14.45
N SER A 291 -24.45 -4.11 14.85
CA SER A 291 -23.31 -4.35 13.95
C SER A 291 -22.58 -5.62 14.38
N LEU A 292 -22.16 -6.39 13.39
CA LEU A 292 -21.32 -7.56 13.55
C LEU A 292 -19.89 -7.17 13.19
N ALA A 293 -18.98 -7.32 14.14
CA ALA A 293 -17.55 -7.20 13.94
C ALA A 293 -16.88 -8.56 14.18
N VAL A 294 -16.03 -8.97 13.25
CA VAL A 294 -15.30 -10.25 13.32
C VAL A 294 -13.82 -10.01 12.96
N ASP A 295 -12.93 -10.65 13.71
CA ASP A 295 -11.50 -10.81 13.37
C ASP A 295 -11.17 -12.31 13.43
N ALA A 296 -10.57 -12.81 12.35
CA ALA A 296 -10.28 -14.21 12.13
C ALA A 296 -8.87 -14.40 11.58
N VAL A 297 -8.27 -15.55 11.87
CA VAL A 297 -6.95 -15.96 11.38
C VAL A 297 -7.11 -16.96 10.24
N CYS A 298 -6.30 -16.77 9.20
CA CYS A 298 -6.18 -17.69 8.08
C CYS A 298 -4.86 -18.46 8.16
N SER A 299 -4.91 -19.77 7.96
CA SER A 299 -3.72 -20.63 7.78
C SER A 299 -3.96 -21.77 6.80
#